data_AF-A0A7W7G8H8-F1
#
_entry.id   AF-A0A7W7G8H8-F1
#
_cell.length_a   1.000
_cell.length_b   1.000
_cell.length_c   1.000
_cell.angle_alpha   90.00
_cell.angle_beta   90.00
_cell.angle_gamma   90.00
#
_symmetry.space_group_name_H-M   'P 1'
#
loop_
_entity.id
_entity.type
_entity.pdbx_description
1 polymer ?
#
loop_
_entity_poly.entity_id
_entity_poly.type
_entity_poly.pdbx_seq_one_letter_code
_entity_poly.pdbx_strand_id
1 'polypeptide(L)'
;MSHRYSPELALELATSIVRAAVIGYRELAETSFPKFGDALGLYSTRPVRVDGLVKLPAAEEDHPIQMLIRLASAPATQRSTAPTVDLQLADDDHTFWEFSQEHRSRTRTAFGPEDLQSLDLPLHLDGPATSLAYRWLIRDLIEVGWLDNDHWLRD
;
A
#
# COMPACT_ATOMS: atom_id res chain seq x y z
N MET A 1 -9.15 -25.82 -5.81
CA MET A 1 -10.44 -25.43 -5.18
C MET A 1 -10.38 -23.92 -5.00
N SER A 2 -11.08 -23.15 -5.83
CA SER A 2 -11.13 -21.69 -5.71
C SER A 2 -12.05 -21.34 -4.55
N HIS A 3 -11.50 -21.15 -3.35
CA HIS A 3 -12.26 -20.59 -2.23
C HIS A 3 -12.58 -19.13 -2.57
N ARG A 4 -13.80 -18.87 -3.04
CA ARG A 4 -14.27 -17.50 -3.23
C ARG A 4 -14.55 -16.91 -1.86
N TYR A 5 -13.77 -15.89 -1.50
CA TYR A 5 -14.05 -15.06 -0.34
C TYR A 5 -15.37 -14.30 -0.57
N SER A 6 -16.16 -14.09 0.47
CA SER A 6 -17.25 -13.11 0.39
C SER A 6 -16.65 -11.71 0.26
N PRO A 7 -17.36 -10.74 -0.34
CA PRO A 7 -16.87 -9.36 -0.44
C PRO A 7 -16.45 -8.77 0.91
N GLU A 8 -17.23 -9.03 1.97
CA GLU A 8 -16.96 -8.53 3.32
C GLU A 8 -15.68 -9.15 3.90
N LEU A 9 -15.49 -10.45 3.70
CA LEU A 9 -14.29 -11.15 4.16
C LEU A 9 -13.05 -10.69 3.37
N ALA A 10 -13.17 -10.46 2.07
CA ALA A 10 -12.10 -9.90 1.25
C ALA A 10 -11.69 -8.50 1.74
N LEU A 11 -12.68 -7.65 2.07
CA LEU A 11 -12.43 -6.32 2.60
C LEU A 11 -11.76 -6.36 3.98
N GLU A 12 -12.23 -7.22 4.88
CA GLU A 12 -11.66 -7.40 6.21
C GLU A 12 -10.21 -7.87 6.13
N LEU A 13 -9.93 -8.88 5.29
CA LEU A 13 -8.57 -9.39 5.06
C LEU A 13 -7.67 -8.32 4.47
N ALA A 14 -8.12 -7.61 3.42
CA ALA A 14 -7.37 -6.52 2.81
C ALA A 14 -7.02 -5.43 3.83
N THR A 15 -8.01 -5.00 4.62
CA THR A 15 -7.83 -3.97 5.65
C THR A 15 -6.81 -4.42 6.72
N SER A 16 -6.91 -5.67 7.18
CA SER A 16 -6.00 -6.23 8.17
C SER A 16 -4.57 -6.35 7.64
N ILE A 17 -4.41 -6.88 6.42
CA ILE A 17 -3.12 -7.06 5.75
C ILE A 17 -2.44 -5.70 5.51
N VAL A 18 -3.16 -4.73 4.94
CA VAL A 18 -2.62 -3.40 4.67
C VAL A 18 -2.24 -2.69 5.97
N ARG A 19 -3.07 -2.78 7.02
CA ARG A 19 -2.74 -2.21 8.33
C ARG A 19 -1.46 -2.81 8.91
N ALA A 20 -1.35 -4.14 8.91
CA ALA A 20 -0.17 -4.84 9.41
C ALA A 20 1.08 -4.51 8.57
N ALA A 21 0.94 -4.39 7.25
CA ALA A 21 2.04 -4.00 6.37
C ALA A 21 2.55 -2.59 6.69
N VAL A 22 1.65 -1.62 6.95
CA VAL A 22 2.06 -0.24 7.28
C VAL A 22 2.81 -0.21 8.61
N ILE A 23 2.34 -0.99 9.60
CA ILE A 23 3.03 -1.12 10.89
C ILE A 23 4.41 -1.73 10.67
N GLY A 24 4.51 -2.88 10.00
CA GLY A 24 5.76 -3.57 9.76
C GLY A 24 6.77 -2.74 8.95
N TYR A 25 6.31 -2.01 7.94
CA TYR A 25 7.15 -1.09 7.17
C TYR A 25 7.75 0.00 8.06
N ARG A 26 6.95 0.61 8.95
CA ARG A 26 7.43 1.63 9.88
C ARG A 26 8.48 1.08 10.83
N GLU A 27 8.22 -0.09 11.42
CA GLU A 27 9.14 -0.77 12.33
C GLU A 27 10.46 -1.13 11.63
N LEU A 28 10.39 -1.67 10.41
CA LEU A 28 11.58 -2.00 9.60
C LEU A 28 12.41 -0.76 9.29
N ALA A 29 11.77 0.32 8.85
CA ALA A 29 12.44 1.58 8.53
C ALA A 29 13.13 2.19 9.77
N GLU A 30 12.50 2.13 10.94
CA GLU A 30 13.06 2.64 12.20
C GLU A 30 14.23 1.80 12.71
N THR A 31 14.06 0.48 12.72
CA THR A 31 15.00 -0.43 13.40
C THR A 31 16.19 -0.77 12.53
N SER A 32 15.97 -1.01 11.23
CA SER A 32 17.00 -1.54 10.34
C SER A 32 17.80 -0.45 9.64
N PHE A 33 17.27 0.76 9.56
CA PHE A 33 17.91 1.86 8.85
C PHE A 33 17.89 3.17 9.65
N PRO A 34 18.53 3.26 10.82
CA PRO A 34 18.44 4.46 11.67
C PRO A 34 18.90 5.75 10.99
N LYS A 35 19.92 5.70 10.11
CA LYS A 35 20.35 6.86 9.30
C LYS A 35 19.36 7.23 8.18
N PHE A 36 18.58 6.26 7.71
CA PHE A 36 17.50 6.44 6.75
C PHE A 36 16.23 6.95 7.46
N GLY A 37 15.97 6.50 8.70
CA GLY A 37 14.88 6.95 9.54
C GLY A 37 14.95 8.44 9.87
N ASP A 38 16.16 8.99 10.06
CA ASP A 38 16.38 10.44 10.22
C ASP A 38 16.18 11.21 8.90
N ALA A 39 16.57 10.63 7.77
CA ALA A 39 16.28 11.20 6.45
C ALA A 39 14.75 11.19 6.19
N LEU A 40 14.07 10.05 6.33
CA LEU A 40 12.60 9.92 6.27
C LEU A 40 11.90 10.83 7.30
N GLY A 41 12.50 11.01 8.48
CA GLY A 41 12.00 11.86 9.57
C GLY A 41 12.10 13.36 9.28
N LEU A 42 13.12 13.77 8.51
CA LEU A 42 13.27 15.12 7.93
C LEU A 42 12.34 15.32 6.72
N TYR A 43 12.04 14.27 5.96
CA TYR A 43 11.17 14.31 4.78
C TYR A 43 9.67 14.02 5.07
N SER A 44 9.26 13.75 6.31
CA SER A 44 7.85 13.56 6.72
C SER A 44 7.05 12.57 5.85
N THR A 45 7.59 11.37 5.61
CA THR A 45 7.09 10.47 4.55
C THR A 45 6.44 9.17 5.02
N ARG A 46 6.11 9.01 6.32
CA ARG A 46 5.47 7.75 6.74
C ARG A 46 3.98 7.78 6.42
N PRO A 47 3.43 6.76 5.74
CA PRO A 47 1.99 6.70 5.52
C PRO A 47 1.29 6.60 6.87
N VAL A 48 0.50 7.62 7.20
CA VAL A 48 -0.35 7.66 8.40
C VAL A 48 -1.78 7.29 8.08
N ARG A 49 -2.16 7.46 6.83
CA ARG A 49 -3.47 7.12 6.32
C ARG A 49 -3.33 6.33 5.02
N VAL A 50 -4.10 5.26 4.90
CA VAL A 50 -4.29 4.53 3.65
C VAL A 50 -5.77 4.59 3.33
N ASP A 51 -6.11 5.12 2.16
CA ASP A 51 -7.46 5.08 1.62
C ASP A 51 -7.43 4.22 0.35
N GLY A 52 -8.48 3.46 0.06
CA GLY A 52 -8.47 2.64 -1.14
C GLY A 52 -9.73 1.85 -1.43
N LEU A 53 -9.70 1.17 -2.57
CA LEU A 53 -10.75 0.28 -3.04
C LEU A 53 -10.27 -1.15 -3.15
N VAL A 54 -11.17 -2.09 -2.84
CA VAL A 54 -10.99 -3.53 -3.04
C VAL A 54 -12.00 -3.98 -4.08
N LYS A 55 -11.50 -4.62 -5.15
CA LYS A 55 -12.30 -5.16 -6.23
C LYS A 55 -12.15 -6.69 -6.24
N LEU A 56 -13.29 -7.38 -6.14
CA LEU A 56 -13.32 -8.82 -6.31
C LEU A 56 -13.40 -9.17 -7.81
N PRO A 57 -12.77 -10.27 -8.25
CA PRO A 57 -12.94 -10.77 -9.61
C PRO A 57 -14.40 -11.15 -9.85
N ALA A 58 -14.87 -11.05 -11.09
CA ALA A 58 -16.20 -11.54 -11.43
C ALA A 58 -16.30 -13.06 -11.17
N ALA A 59 -17.51 -13.57 -10.94
CA ALA A 59 -17.74 -14.98 -10.65
C ALA A 59 -17.35 -15.94 -11.80
N GLU A 60 -16.88 -15.46 -12.94
CA GLU A 60 -16.40 -16.26 -14.07
C GLU A 60 -14.89 -16.08 -14.29
N GLU A 61 -14.25 -15.18 -13.55
CA GLU A 61 -12.84 -14.82 -13.68
C GLU A 61 -11.99 -15.51 -12.59
N ASP A 62 -10.88 -16.11 -13.01
CA ASP A 62 -9.86 -16.67 -12.11
C ASP A 62 -8.74 -15.63 -11.90
N HIS A 63 -9.12 -14.42 -11.48
CA HIS A 63 -8.19 -13.31 -11.24
C HIS A 63 -8.04 -13.08 -9.72
N PRO A 64 -6.88 -12.58 -9.26
CA PRO A 64 -6.72 -12.22 -7.85
C PRO A 64 -7.65 -11.06 -7.47
N ILE A 65 -7.93 -10.93 -6.16
CA ILE A 65 -8.60 -9.74 -5.61
C ILE A 65 -7.68 -8.54 -5.84
N GLN A 66 -8.18 -7.52 -6.52
CA GLN A 66 -7.42 -6.32 -6.83
C GLN A 66 -7.65 -5.25 -5.77
N MET A 67 -6.61 -4.48 -5.49
CA MET A 67 -6.65 -3.33 -4.61
C MET A 67 -6.10 -2.11 -5.33
N LEU A 68 -6.71 -0.97 -5.05
CA LEU A 68 -6.21 0.33 -5.43
C LEU A 68 -6.09 1.16 -4.17
N ILE A 69 -4.86 1.39 -3.71
CA ILE A 69 -4.59 2.07 -2.45
C ILE A 69 -3.83 3.37 -2.67
N ARG A 70 -4.12 4.36 -1.85
CA ARG A 70 -3.39 5.61 -1.77
C ARG A 70 -2.70 5.70 -0.42
N LEU A 71 -1.39 5.90 -0.44
CA LEU A 71 -0.60 6.14 0.75
C LEU A 71 -0.49 7.65 1.00
N ALA A 72 -1.07 8.13 2.10
CA ALA A 72 -1.04 9.53 2.50
C ALA A 72 -0.17 9.76 3.74
N SER A 73 0.75 10.72 3.65
CA SER A 73 1.55 11.18 4.79
C SER A 73 0.74 12.14 5.66
N ALA A 74 0.87 12.05 6.98
CA ALA A 74 0.36 13.07 7.90
C ALA A 74 1.51 13.96 8.41
N PRO A 75 1.21 15.22 8.79
CA PRO A 75 2.20 16.11 9.37
C PRO A 75 2.88 15.48 10.61
N ALA A 76 4.15 15.84 10.83
CA ALA A 76 5.05 15.23 11.82
C ALA A 76 4.51 15.17 13.26
N THR A 77 3.50 15.98 13.59
CA THR A 77 2.80 16.00 14.89
C THR A 77 1.90 14.79 15.15
N GLN A 78 1.62 13.93 14.16
CA GLN A 78 0.81 12.69 14.30
C GLN A 78 1.63 11.40 14.28
N ARG A 79 2.95 11.47 14.55
CA ARG A 79 3.88 10.33 14.47
C ARG A 79 3.52 9.12 15.34
N SER A 80 2.72 9.29 16.39
CA SER A 80 2.49 8.26 17.43
C SER A 80 1.16 7.51 17.32
N THR A 81 0.34 7.77 16.30
CA THR A 81 -0.96 7.08 16.15
C THR A 81 -0.84 5.85 15.25
N ALA A 82 -1.57 4.79 15.61
CA ALA A 82 -1.76 3.63 14.75
C ALA A 82 -2.22 4.08 13.35
N PRO A 83 -1.75 3.44 12.26
CA PRO A 83 -2.16 3.83 10.92
C PRO A 83 -3.66 3.65 10.74
N THR A 84 -4.30 4.64 10.14
CA THR A 84 -5.70 4.56 9.73
C THR A 84 -5.74 3.94 8.34
N VAL A 85 -6.49 2.84 8.21
CA VAL A 85 -6.72 2.16 6.93
C VAL A 85 -8.22 2.17 6.69
N ASP A 86 -8.64 2.87 5.62
CA ASP A 86 -10.01 3.03 5.19
C ASP A 86 -10.13 2.46 3.77
N LEU A 87 -10.48 1.18 3.69
CA LEU A 87 -10.72 0.49 2.42
C LEU A 87 -12.23 0.32 2.25
N GLN A 88 -12.68 0.45 1.00
CA GLN A 88 -14.07 0.23 0.62
C GLN A 88 -14.15 -0.80 -0.50
N LEU A 89 -15.29 -1.47 -0.63
CA LEU A 89 -15.53 -2.32 -1.79
C LEU A 89 -15.84 -1.44 -2.99
N ALA A 90 -15.27 -1.78 -4.15
CA ALA A 90 -15.70 -1.18 -5.41
C ALA A 90 -17.03 -1.81 -5.83
N ASP A 91 -18.07 -0.98 -6.01
CA ASP A 91 -19.38 -1.45 -6.46
C ASP A 91 -19.33 -1.93 -7.92
N ASP A 92 -18.47 -1.32 -8.73
CA ASP A 92 -18.23 -1.67 -10.12
C ASP A 92 -16.86 -1.19 -10.64
N ASP A 93 -16.56 -1.56 -11.88
CA ASP A 93 -15.36 -1.13 -12.62
C ASP A 93 -15.30 0.38 -12.80
N HIS A 94 -16.45 1.05 -12.84
CA HIS A 94 -16.52 2.49 -13.00
C HIS A 94 -16.01 3.20 -11.74
N THR A 95 -16.42 2.75 -10.57
CA THR A 95 -15.98 3.24 -9.25
C THR A 95 -14.47 3.07 -9.09
N PHE A 96 -13.95 1.90 -9.49
CA PHE A 96 -12.51 1.63 -9.47
C PHE A 96 -11.74 2.57 -10.41
N TRP A 97 -12.29 2.80 -11.61
CA TRP A 97 -11.71 3.73 -12.57
C TRP A 97 -11.79 5.19 -12.10
N GLU A 98 -12.93 5.65 -11.59
CA GLU A 98 -13.14 7.02 -11.10
C GLU A 98 -12.18 7.33 -9.95
N PHE A 99 -12.08 6.43 -8.97
CA PHE A 99 -11.10 6.57 -7.87
C PHE A 99 -9.68 6.67 -8.42
N SER A 100 -9.33 5.86 -9.43
CA SER A 100 -8.01 5.92 -10.06
C SER A 100 -7.75 7.25 -10.77
N GLN A 101 -8.78 7.88 -11.33
CA GLN A 101 -8.65 9.13 -12.08
C GLN A 101 -8.64 10.34 -11.16
N GLU A 102 -9.44 10.33 -10.10
CA GLU A 102 -9.46 11.35 -9.07
C GLU A 102 -8.11 11.42 -8.34
N HIS A 103 -7.53 10.26 -8.04
CA HIS A 103 -6.28 10.14 -7.29
C HIS A 103 -5.04 9.97 -8.17
N ARG A 104 -5.19 10.06 -9.50
CA ARG A 104 -4.06 10.27 -10.42
C ARG A 104 -3.55 11.70 -10.22
N SER A 105 -2.72 11.87 -9.20
CA SER A 105 -2.15 13.18 -8.87
C SER A 105 -1.22 13.65 -10.00
N ARG A 106 -1.56 14.78 -10.62
CA ARG A 106 -0.75 15.54 -11.60
C ARG A 106 0.35 16.38 -10.95
N THR A 107 0.44 16.37 -9.63
CA THR A 107 1.32 17.28 -8.88
C THR A 107 2.47 16.50 -8.29
N ARG A 108 3.61 16.57 -8.97
CA ARG A 108 4.90 16.09 -8.47
C ARG A 108 5.34 17.05 -7.37
N THR A 109 5.14 16.68 -6.11
CA THR A 109 5.81 17.39 -5.01
C THR A 109 7.29 16.98 -4.99
N ALA A 110 8.13 17.77 -4.30
CA ALA A 110 9.54 17.43 -4.08
C ALA A 110 9.74 16.12 -3.27
N PHE A 111 8.65 15.45 -2.87
CA PHE A 111 8.60 14.28 -1.98
C PHE A 111 7.90 13.07 -2.63
N GLY A 112 7.79 13.05 -3.97
CA GLY A 112 7.09 12.01 -4.72
C GLY A 112 5.58 12.29 -4.87
N PRO A 113 4.90 11.61 -5.80
CA PRO A 113 3.45 11.74 -5.97
C PRO A 113 2.71 11.13 -4.77
N GLU A 114 1.49 11.60 -4.50
CA GLU A 114 0.51 10.76 -3.79
C GLU A 114 0.41 9.44 -4.53
N ASP A 115 0.87 8.39 -3.89
CA ASP A 115 1.20 7.17 -4.58
C ASP A 115 -0.01 6.26 -4.61
N LEU A 116 -0.75 6.37 -5.71
CA LEU A 116 -1.81 5.45 -6.05
C LEU A 116 -1.18 4.14 -6.53
N GLN A 117 -1.27 3.09 -5.73
CA GLN A 117 -0.77 1.76 -6.05
C GLN A 117 -1.91 0.83 -6.44
N SER A 118 -1.78 0.19 -7.61
CA SER A 118 -2.58 -0.96 -7.97
C SER A 118 -1.81 -2.23 -7.59
N LEU A 119 -2.43 -3.05 -6.75
CA LEU A 119 -1.83 -4.23 -6.15
C LEU A 119 -2.82 -5.39 -6.15
N ASP A 120 -2.32 -6.60 -6.31
CA ASP A 120 -3.12 -7.79 -6.03
C ASP A 120 -3.02 -8.11 -4.53
N LEU A 121 -4.14 -8.50 -3.92
CA LEU A 121 -4.15 -8.94 -2.54
C LEU A 121 -3.34 -10.26 -2.43
N PRO A 122 -2.21 -10.29 -1.72
CA PRO A 122 -1.25 -11.38 -1.81
C PRO A 122 -1.65 -12.58 -0.93
N LEU A 123 -2.90 -13.04 -1.01
CA LEU A 123 -3.42 -14.16 -0.22
C LEU A 123 -2.71 -15.49 -0.50
N HIS A 124 -1.97 -15.57 -1.60
CA HIS A 124 -1.18 -16.74 -1.99
C HIS A 124 0.21 -16.79 -1.34
N LEU A 125 0.66 -15.70 -0.69
CA LEU A 125 1.97 -15.64 -0.05
C LEU A 125 1.89 -16.01 1.43
N ASP A 126 2.92 -16.71 1.92
CA ASP A 126 3.14 -16.86 3.35
C ASP A 126 3.59 -15.51 3.92
N GLY A 127 2.74 -14.88 4.74
CA GLY A 127 3.02 -13.55 5.30
C GLY A 127 2.72 -12.39 4.33
N PRO A 128 1.44 -12.20 3.93
CA PRO A 128 1.03 -11.18 2.97
C PRO A 128 1.40 -9.75 3.40
N ALA A 129 1.24 -9.45 4.69
CA ALA A 129 1.55 -8.14 5.25
C ALA A 129 3.06 -7.83 5.22
N THR A 130 3.88 -8.82 5.55
CA THR A 130 5.35 -8.69 5.53
C THR A 130 5.86 -8.49 4.12
N SER A 131 5.34 -9.25 3.16
CA SER A 131 5.69 -9.11 1.74
C SER A 131 5.37 -7.71 1.22
N LEU A 132 4.19 -7.18 1.57
CA LEU A 132 3.80 -5.82 1.20
C LEU A 132 4.68 -4.75 1.87
N ALA A 133 5.03 -4.93 3.14
CA ALA A 133 5.95 -4.04 3.85
C ALA A 133 7.34 -3.97 3.19
N TYR A 134 7.89 -5.13 2.79
CA TYR A 134 9.17 -5.17 2.07
C TYR A 134 9.08 -4.51 0.70
N ARG A 135 7.99 -4.72 -0.04
CA ARG A 135 7.79 -4.08 -1.35
C ARG A 135 7.82 -2.55 -1.23
N TRP A 136 7.15 -1.99 -0.23
CA TRP A 136 7.19 -0.54 0.02
C TRP A 136 8.59 -0.06 0.43
N LEU A 137 9.26 -0.79 1.33
CA LEU A 137 10.61 -0.45 1.75
C LEU A 137 11.60 -0.44 0.57
N ILE A 138 11.59 -1.50 -0.24
CA ILE A 138 12.46 -1.62 -1.42
C ILE A 138 12.22 -0.47 -2.38
N ARG A 139 10.95 -0.14 -2.65
CA ARG A 139 10.60 0.99 -3.50
C ARG A 139 11.19 2.29 -3.00
N ASP A 140 11.01 2.61 -1.73
CA ASP A 140 11.53 3.86 -1.14
C ASP A 140 13.05 3.90 -1.18
N LEU A 141 13.72 2.77 -0.93
CA LEU A 141 15.17 2.65 -1.02
C LEU A 141 15.68 2.90 -2.45
N ILE A 142 14.96 2.43 -3.47
CA ILE A 142 15.27 2.73 -4.88
C ILE A 142 15.04 4.23 -5.15
N GLU A 143 13.94 4.80 -4.69
CA GLU A 143 13.60 6.20 -4.93
C GLU A 143 14.63 7.18 -4.34
N VAL A 144 15.22 6.85 -3.19
CA VAL A 144 16.32 7.65 -2.61
C VAL A 144 17.70 7.32 -3.18
N GLY A 145 17.79 6.41 -4.15
CA GLY A 145 19.04 6.00 -4.79
C GLY A 145 19.94 5.14 -3.90
N TRP A 146 19.39 4.42 -2.93
CA TRP A 146 20.14 3.47 -2.09
C TRP A 146 20.23 2.08 -2.71
N LEU A 147 19.27 1.71 -3.56
CA LEU A 147 19.25 0.46 -4.32
C LEU A 147 19.15 0.76 -5.82
N ASP A 148 19.82 -0.05 -6.63
CA ASP A 148 19.68 -0.02 -8.08
C ASP A 148 18.36 -0.67 -8.52
N ASN A 149 17.77 -0.12 -9.58
CA ASN A 149 16.42 -0.47 -10.04
C ASN A 149 16.35 -1.81 -10.82
N ASP A 150 17.49 -2.47 -11.03
CA ASP A 150 17.64 -3.49 -12.08
C ASP A 150 16.99 -4.85 -11.77
N HIS A 151 16.53 -5.14 -10.55
CA HIS A 151 16.14 -6.52 -10.20
C HIS A 151 14.95 -6.75 -9.24
N TRP A 152 14.34 -5.73 -8.63
CA TRP A 152 13.50 -5.95 -7.43
C TRP A 152 11.97 -5.79 -7.55
N LEU A 153 11.45 -5.28 -8.68
CA LEU A 153 10.01 -4.93 -8.82
C LEU A 153 9.23 -5.85 -9.79
N ARG A 154 9.74 -7.05 -10.10
CA ARG A 154 9.17 -7.92 -11.16
C ARG A 154 8.24 -9.05 -10.69
N ASP A 155 7.96 -9.17 -9.40
CA ASP A 155 7.05 -10.20 -8.87
C ASP A 155 5.80 -9.59 -8.21
#